data_AF-W0DY38-F1
#
_entry.id   AF-W0DY38-F1
#
_cell.length_a   1.000
_cell.length_b   1.000
_cell.length_c   1.000
_cell.angle_alpha   90.00
_cell.angle_beta   90.00
_cell.angle_gamma   90.00
#
_symmetry.space_group_name_H-M   'P 1'
#
loop_
_entity.id
_entity.type
_entity.pdbx_description
1 polymer ?
#
loop_
_entity_poly.entity_id
_entity_poly.type
_entity_poly.pdbx_seq_one_letter_code
_entity_poly.pdbx_strand_id
1 'polypeptide(L)' 'MLSGFRPAFCDARSGEVRLCRTVDGELAEAHTLEHLPQEWVAECDGGGRPVRLRPEIRAGFLRGIDFWRLSDLLRPALDA' A
#
# COMPACT_ATOMS: atom_id res chain seq x y z
N MET A 1 13.22 -0.85 15.55
CA MET A 1 13.11 -0.69 14.08
C MET A 1 11.86 -1.43 13.63
N LEU A 2 11.08 -0.86 12.72
CA LEU A 2 9.94 -1.54 12.06
C LEU A 2 10.43 -2.65 11.11
N SER A 3 11.31 -3.54 11.56
CA SER A 3 11.88 -4.59 10.73
C SER A 3 10.77 -5.55 10.27
N GLY A 4 10.71 -5.77 8.95
CA GLY A 4 9.74 -6.68 8.34
C GLY A 4 8.42 -6.04 7.88
N PHE A 5 8.20 -4.74 8.13
CA PHE A 5 7.09 -4.03 7.51
C PHE A 5 7.45 -3.62 6.07
N ARG A 6 6.54 -3.88 5.14
CA ARG A 6 6.65 -3.49 3.73
C ARG A 6 5.47 -2.61 3.34
N PRO A 7 5.66 -1.46 2.68
CA PRO A 7 4.57 -0.60 2.27
C PRO A 7 3.62 -1.35 1.33
N ALA A 8 2.32 -1.19 1.56
CA ALA A 8 1.27 -1.88 0.84
C ALA A 8 -0.01 -1.03 0.74
N PHE A 9 -0.86 -1.40 -0.21
CA PHE A 9 -2.23 -0.92 -0.33
C PHE A 9 -3.21 -2.06 -0.18
N CYS A 10 -4.36 -1.78 0.43
CA CYS A 10 -5.45 -2.75 0.61
C CYS A 10 -6.74 -2.18 0.01
N ASP A 11 -7.42 -2.94 -0.84
CA ASP A 11 -8.79 -2.64 -1.24
C ASP A 11 -9.75 -3.01 -0.11
N ALA A 12 -10.39 -2.02 0.51
CA ALA A 12 -11.31 -2.23 1.61
C ALA A 12 -12.58 -3.01 1.22
N ARG A 13 -12.89 -3.12 -0.08
CA ARG A 13 -14.06 -3.87 -0.57
C ARG A 13 -13.78 -5.37 -0.68
N SER A 14 -12.65 -5.74 -1.30
CA SER A 14 -12.29 -7.15 -1.54
C SER A 14 -11.39 -7.74 -0.46
N GLY A 15 -10.69 -6.90 0.29
CA GLY A 15 -9.62 -7.31 1.21
C GLY A 15 -8.30 -7.63 0.50
N GLU A 16 -8.21 -7.44 -0.82
CA GLU A 16 -7.00 -7.68 -1.59
C GLU A 16 -5.89 -6.72 -1.16
N VAL A 17 -4.69 -7.24 -0.98
CA VAL A 17 -3.50 -6.46 -0.58
C VAL A 17 -2.43 -6.57 -1.66
N ARG A 18 -1.84 -5.43 -2.02
CA ARG A 18 -0.72 -5.33 -2.97
C ARG A 18 0.44 -4.60 -2.32
N LEU A 19 1.62 -5.22 -2.36
CA LEU A 19 2.87 -4.57 -1.96
C LEU A 19 3.18 -3.43 -2.95
N CYS A 20 3.70 -2.33 -2.43
CA CYS A 20 4.17 -1.23 -3.27
C CYS A 20 5.41 -1.68 -4.05
N ARG A 21 5.49 -1.26 -5.31
CA ARG A 21 6.61 -1.58 -6.20
C ARG A 21 7.22 -0.33 -6.80
N THR A 22 8.52 -0.34 -7.06
CA THR A 22 9.19 0.71 -7.82
C THR A 22 8.71 0.67 -9.27
N VAL A 23 9.06 1.67 -10.07
CA VAL A 23 8.76 1.68 -11.51
C VAL A 23 9.32 0.44 -12.22
N ASP A 24 10.45 -0.10 -11.74
CA ASP A 24 11.08 -1.31 -12.27
C ASP A 24 10.43 -2.61 -11.79
N GLY A 25 9.42 -2.52 -10.91
CA GLY A 25 8.67 -3.66 -10.38
C GLY A 25 9.27 -4.26 -9.11
N GLU A 26 10.38 -3.73 -8.58
CA GLU A 26 10.98 -4.19 -7.33
C GLU A 26 10.16 -3.78 -6.11
N LEU A 27 10.31 -4.46 -4.97
CA LEU A 27 9.61 -4.05 -3.75
C LEU A 27 10.07 -2.66 -3.31
N ALA A 28 9.13 -1.73 -3.14
CA ALA A 28 9.43 -0.36 -2.74
C ALA A 28 9.62 -0.25 -1.22
N GLU A 29 10.46 0.70 -0.80
CA GLU A 29 10.62 1.10 0.60
C GLU A 29 9.62 2.19 1.04
N ALA A 30 8.93 2.79 0.06
CA ALA A 30 7.90 3.81 0.28
C ALA A 30 6.60 3.46 -0.47
N HIS A 31 5.51 4.15 -0.14
CA HIS A 31 4.25 4.02 -0.88
C HIS A 31 4.37 4.65 -2.26
N THR A 32 4.42 3.78 -3.27
CA THR A 32 4.41 4.12 -4.69
C THR A 32 3.13 3.60 -5.33
N LEU A 33 2.61 4.30 -6.32
CA LEU A 33 1.38 3.89 -7.02
C LEU A 33 1.66 3.01 -8.25
N GLU A 34 2.94 2.77 -8.54
CA GLU A 34 3.38 1.98 -9.68
C GLU A 34 2.93 0.53 -9.55
N HIS A 35 2.57 -0.08 -10.68
CA HIS A 35 2.13 -1.48 -10.79
C HIS A 35 0.89 -1.85 -9.94
N LEU A 36 0.15 -0.86 -9.45
CA LEU A 36 -1.16 -1.12 -8.86
C LEU A 36 -2.18 -1.48 -9.96
N PRO A 37 -3.18 -2.32 -9.63
CA PRO A 37 -4.24 -2.64 -10.56
C PRO A 37 -4.95 -1.38 -11.07
N GLN A 38 -5.23 -1.30 -12.37
CA GLN A 38 -5.82 -0.10 -12.97
C GLN A 38 -7.20 0.21 -12.37
N GLU A 39 -7.94 -0.82 -11.97
CA GLU A 39 -9.23 -0.70 -11.30
C GLU A 39 -9.15 -0.05 -9.91
N TRP A 40 -7.96 0.08 -9.33
CA TRP A 40 -7.72 0.81 -8.07
C TRP A 40 -7.43 2.29 -8.31
N VAL A 41 -7.05 2.66 -9.53
CA VAL A 41 -6.65 4.03 -9.89
C VAL A 41 -7.89 4.86 -10.20
N ALA A 42 -7.99 6.02 -9.56
CA ALA A 42 -9.05 7.00 -9.81
C ALA A 42 -8.62 8.06 -10.85
N GLU A 43 -7.34 8.37 -10.92
CA GLU A 43 -6.80 9.40 -11.80
C GLU A 43 -5.34 9.09 -12.18
N CYS A 44 -5.01 9.37 -13.45
CA CYS A 44 -3.66 9.35 -13.98
C CYS A 44 -3.24 10.74 -14.45
N ASP A 45 -1.94 11.02 -14.46
CA ASP A 45 -1.39 12.20 -15.13
C ASP A 45 -1.48 12.09 -16.67
N GLY A 46 -1.02 13.14 -17.37
CA GLY A 46 -1.00 13.18 -18.84
C GLY A 46 -0.11 12.12 -19.50
N GLY A 47 0.78 11.46 -18.74
CA GLY A 47 1.61 10.35 -19.19
C GLY A 47 1.04 8.98 -18.83
N GLY A 48 -0.15 8.91 -18.22
CA GLY A 48 -0.79 7.67 -17.79
C GLY A 48 -0.32 7.14 -16.43
N ARG A 49 0.53 7.87 -15.71
CA ARG A 49 0.99 7.42 -14.38
C ARG A 49 -0.11 7.66 -13.34
N PRO A 50 -0.39 6.69 -12.47
CA PRO A 50 -1.36 6.87 -11.40
C PRO A 50 -0.95 8.03 -10.48
N VAL A 51 -1.86 8.97 -10.24
CA VAL A 51 -1.66 10.08 -9.29
C VAL A 51 -2.67 10.05 -8.14
N ARG A 52 -3.77 9.30 -8.31
CA ARG A 52 -4.80 9.17 -7.28
C ARG A 52 -5.43 7.79 -7.31
N LEU A 53 -5.59 7.20 -6.12
CA LEU A 53 -6.34 5.95 -5.95
C LEU A 53 -7.80 6.24 -5.58
N ARG A 54 -8.65 5.25 -5.82
CA ARG A 54 -10.03 5.24 -5.34
C ARG A 54 -10.07 5.36 -3.81
N PRO A 55 -11.10 5.99 -3.24
CA PRO A 55 -11.18 6.26 -1.80
C PRO A 55 -11.28 4.98 -0.95
N GLU A 56 -11.62 3.84 -1.55
CA GLU A 56 -11.65 2.56 -0.84
C GLU A 56 -10.27 1.93 -0.65
N ILE A 57 -9.25 2.41 -1.37
CA ILE A 57 -7.90 1.87 -1.28
C ILE A 57 -7.17 2.52 -0.11
N ARG A 58 -6.69 1.70 0.82
CA ARG A 58 -6.08 2.13 2.07
C ARG A 58 -4.57 1.90 2.03
N ALA A 59 -3.80 2.93 2.34
CA ALA A 59 -2.36 2.81 2.56
C ALA A 59 -2.07 2.15 3.91
N GLY A 60 -1.08 1.27 3.94
CA GLY A 60 -0.61 0.60 5.14
C GLY A 60 0.66 -0.20 4.89
N PHE A 61 0.86 -1.23 5.69
CA PHE A 61 2.06 -2.05 5.67
C PHE A 61 1.70 -3.52 5.83
N LEU A 62 2.39 -4.38 5.09
CA LEU A 62 2.34 -5.82 5.30
C LEU A 62 3.43 -6.23 6.27
N ARG A 63 3.11 -7.10 7.24
CA ARG A 63 4.08 -7.84 8.05
C ARG A 63 3.64 -9.30 8.08
N GLY A 64 4.44 -10.17 7.47
CA GLY A 64 3.99 -11.54 7.21
C GLY A 64 2.79 -11.53 6.26
N ILE A 65 1.65 -12.01 6.73
CA ILE A 65 0.37 -12.01 5.98
C ILE A 65 -0.60 -10.92 6.45
N ASP A 66 -0.26 -10.21 7.52
CA ASP A 66 -1.15 -9.25 8.15
C ASP A 66 -0.95 -7.85 7.58
N PHE A 67 -2.06 -7.17 7.32
CA PHE A 67 -2.07 -5.77 6.88
C PHE A 67 -2.33 -4.83 8.06
N TRP A 68 -1.45 -3.84 8.20
CA TRP A 68 -1.43 -2.86 9.28
C TRP A 68 -1.58 -1.46 8.72
N ARG A 69 -2.51 -0.66 9.25
CA ARG A 69 -2.55 0.77 8.93
C ARG A 69 -1.53 1.50 9.79
N LEU A 70 -1.11 2.69 9.35
CA LEU A 70 -0.22 3.53 10.15
C LEU A 70 -0.79 3.80 11.55
N SER A 71 -2.11 4.00 11.66
CA SER A 71 -2.79 4.19 12.95
C SER A 71 -2.73 2.98 13.87
N ASP A 72 -2.59 1.77 13.33
CA ASP A 72 -2.41 0.56 14.12
C ASP A 72 -0.99 0.56 14.70
N LEU A 73 0.04 0.86 13.90
CA LEU A 73 1.45 0.92 14.34
C LEU A 73 1.74 1.98 15.40
N LEU A 74 0.96 3.05 15.45
CA LEU A 74 1.11 4.11 16.46
C LEU A 74 0.53 3.74 17.83
N ARG A 75 -0.05 2.54 17.98
CA ARG A 75 -0.56 2.04 19.27
C ARG A 75 0.54 1.21 19.98
N PRO A 76 0.97 1.60 21.19
CA PRO A 76 2.05 0.93 21.93
C PRO A 76 1.81 -0.54 22.30
N ALA A 77 0.60 -1.07 22.12
CA ALA A 77 0.20 -2.40 22.62
C ALA A 77 0.46 -3.56 21.63
N LEU A 78 1.11 -3.32 20.49
CA LEU A 78 1.31 -4.32 19.44
C LEU A 78 2.68 -5.03 19.46
N ASP A 79 3.51 -4.69 20.45
CA ASP A 79 4.82 -5.32 20.71
C ASP A 79 4.83 -6.11 22.05
N ALA A 80 3.66 -6.53 22.57
CA ALA A 80 3.54 -7.31 23.81
C ALA A 80 3.44 -8.82 23.56
#